data_AF-J0CXT7-F1
#
_entry.id   AF-J0CXT7-F1
#
_cell.length_a   1.000
_cell.length_b   1.000
_cell.length_c   1.000
_cell.angle_alpha   90.00
_cell.angle_beta   90.00
_cell.angle_gamma   90.00
#
_symmetry.space_group_name_H-M   'P 1'
#
loop_
_entity.id
_entity.type
_entity.pdbx_description
1 polymer ?
#
loop_
_entity_poly.entity_id
_entity_poly.type
_entity_poly.pdbx_seq_one_letter_code
_entity_poly.pdbx_strand_id
1 'polypeptide(L)'
;MPLLSRPVQDALETTLLGTVYPVLASTCGYDPGRSRRPPGSPLAFASRFGPSLRTRAAALSGAECVIQLPWYTPTGGDVGAQVLTVPAEYCVQRRPITTRGIPRLTRGHDVSGGIFLLSLSILTLVDDVATDAPFDALASRVQLTGGVATAALVALWHWMLLMTRVYFHLPLEKISGLVVGITAYLFTKIPMHTLTAPSRAKMLHQPSGMLATSTPCWKRVLAARNIPLRAATRARSDGPKD
;
A
#
# COMPACT_ATOMS: atom_id res chain seq x y z
N MET A 1 -25.32 -10.41 -4.10
CA MET A 1 -24.26 -9.65 -4.81
C MET A 1 -24.43 -9.92 -6.29
N PRO A 2 -24.64 -8.90 -7.15
CA PRO A 2 -24.76 -9.14 -8.57
C PRO A 2 -23.37 -9.43 -9.13
N LEU A 3 -23.23 -10.58 -9.79
CA LEU A 3 -22.05 -10.93 -10.55
C LEU A 3 -21.88 -9.88 -11.65
N LEU A 4 -20.75 -9.19 -11.66
CA LEU A 4 -20.34 -8.38 -12.81
C LEU A 4 -20.40 -9.29 -14.05
N SER A 5 -21.02 -8.82 -15.12
CA SER A 5 -21.10 -9.57 -16.36
C SER A 5 -19.67 -9.85 -16.86
N ARG A 6 -19.38 -11.13 -17.16
CA ARG A 6 -18.09 -11.61 -17.70
C ARG A 6 -17.40 -10.66 -18.70
N PRO A 7 -18.09 -10.02 -19.68
CA PRO A 7 -17.42 -9.10 -20.61
C PRO A 7 -16.74 -7.89 -19.94
N VAL A 8 -17.25 -7.40 -18.81
CA VAL A 8 -16.64 -6.27 -18.09
C VAL A 8 -15.38 -6.73 -17.35
N GLN A 9 -15.39 -7.96 -16.84
CA GLN A 9 -14.26 -8.54 -16.13
C GLN A 9 -13.10 -8.84 -17.10
N ASP A 10 -13.41 -9.37 -18.28
CA ASP A 10 -12.43 -9.63 -19.34
C ASP A 10 -11.81 -8.32 -19.86
N ALA A 11 -12.60 -7.26 -20.01
CA ALA A 11 -12.09 -5.94 -20.44
C ALA A 11 -11.16 -5.30 -19.39
N LEU A 12 -11.46 -5.50 -18.09
CA LEU A 12 -10.65 -4.97 -17.00
C LEU A 12 -9.31 -5.71 -16.87
N GLU A 13 -9.33 -7.05 -16.98
CA GLU A 13 -8.10 -7.87 -16.97
C GLU A 13 -7.20 -7.55 -18.17
N THR A 14 -7.78 -7.41 -19.36
CA THR A 14 -7.01 -7.11 -20.58
C THR A 14 -6.36 -5.72 -20.51
N THR A 15 -7.05 -4.74 -19.91
CA THR A 15 -6.53 -3.38 -19.77
C THR A 15 -5.42 -3.29 -18.71
N LEU A 16 -5.60 -3.94 -17.56
CA LEU A 16 -4.63 -3.94 -16.46
C LEU A 16 -3.36 -4.75 -16.78
N LEU A 17 -3.51 -5.92 -17.39
CA LEU A 17 -2.37 -6.78 -17.76
C LEU A 17 -1.64 -6.25 -19.00
N GLY A 18 -2.35 -5.63 -19.95
CA GLY A 18 -1.78 -5.19 -21.21
C GLY A 18 -0.99 -3.88 -21.16
N THR A 19 -1.37 -2.93 -20.29
CA THR A 19 -0.77 -1.58 -20.30
C THR A 19 0.09 -1.23 -19.10
N VAL A 20 -0.21 -1.79 -17.92
CA VAL A 20 0.47 -1.39 -16.67
C VAL A 20 1.65 -2.30 -16.35
N TYR A 21 1.51 -3.60 -16.57
CA TYR A 21 2.53 -4.60 -16.27
C TYR A 21 3.83 -4.49 -17.09
N PRO A 22 3.81 -4.27 -18.43
CA PRO A 22 5.06 -4.22 -19.21
C PRO A 22 5.87 -2.93 -18.96
N VAL A 23 5.21 -1.84 -18.51
CA VAL A 23 5.88 -0.57 -18.18
C VAL A 23 6.65 -0.66 -16.85
N LEU A 24 6.13 -1.42 -15.89
CA LEU A 24 6.81 -1.70 -14.61
C LEU A 24 7.92 -2.75 -14.75
N ALA A 25 7.73 -3.78 -15.59
CA ALA A 25 8.72 -4.84 -15.78
C ALA A 25 9.95 -4.40 -16.60
N SER A 26 9.80 -3.42 -17.50
CA SER A 26 10.89 -2.97 -18.37
C SER A 26 11.79 -1.87 -17.79
N THR A 27 11.39 -1.20 -16.70
CA THR A 27 12.12 -0.03 -16.17
C THR A 27 12.99 -0.33 -14.94
N CYS A 28 12.82 -1.51 -14.33
CA CYS A 28 13.69 -2.03 -13.28
C CYS A 28 14.29 -3.35 -13.75
N GLY A 29 15.51 -3.33 -14.29
CA GLY A 29 16.18 -4.51 -14.84
C GLY A 29 16.23 -5.69 -13.86
N TYR A 30 15.24 -6.57 -13.96
CA TYR A 30 15.21 -7.86 -13.30
C TYR A 30 15.91 -8.85 -14.22
N ASP A 31 17.15 -9.21 -13.88
CA ASP A 31 17.94 -10.23 -14.57
C ASP A 31 17.60 -11.61 -14.00
N PRO A 32 16.88 -12.48 -14.74
CA PRO A 32 16.48 -13.80 -14.25
C PRO A 32 17.63 -14.83 -14.23
N GLY A 33 18.86 -14.46 -14.61
CA GLY A 33 19.94 -15.41 -14.89
C GLY A 33 20.87 -15.81 -13.73
N ARG A 34 20.72 -15.26 -12.51
CA ARG A 34 21.70 -15.45 -11.43
C ARG A 34 21.13 -16.09 -10.16
N SER A 35 20.77 -17.36 -10.26
CA SER A 35 20.45 -18.22 -9.11
C SER A 35 21.73 -18.68 -8.39
N ARG A 36 22.31 -17.78 -7.58
CA ARG A 36 23.12 -18.17 -6.41
C ARG A 36 22.35 -17.71 -5.19
N ARG A 37 22.02 -18.64 -4.28
CA ARG A 37 21.31 -18.33 -3.02
C ARG A 37 22.04 -17.16 -2.32
N PRO A 38 21.43 -15.98 -2.19
CA PRO A 38 22.08 -14.85 -1.56
C PRO A 38 22.27 -15.13 -0.06
N PRO A 39 23.46 -14.91 0.51
CA PRO A 39 23.66 -14.82 1.96
C PRO A 39 23.03 -13.51 2.43
N GLY A 40 21.72 -13.55 2.62
CA GLY A 40 20.89 -12.40 2.93
C GLY A 40 19.47 -12.89 3.09
N SER A 41 19.23 -13.71 4.10
CA SER A 41 17.87 -14.07 4.48
C SER A 41 17.06 -12.77 4.66
N PRO A 42 15.85 -12.63 4.10
CA PRO A 42 15.03 -11.43 4.21
C PRO A 42 14.72 -11.02 5.66
N LEU A 43 15.02 -11.89 6.62
CA LEU A 43 15.01 -11.63 8.05
C LEU A 43 16.06 -10.58 8.49
N ALA A 44 17.17 -10.43 7.78
CA ALA A 44 18.22 -9.47 8.11
C ALA A 44 17.81 -8.01 7.83
N PHE A 45 16.97 -7.77 6.81
CA PHE A 45 16.45 -6.42 6.55
C PHE A 45 15.34 -6.04 7.54
N ALA A 46 14.52 -7.01 7.95
CA ALA A 46 13.48 -6.80 8.96
C ALA A 46 14.06 -6.51 10.36
N SER A 47 15.26 -7.01 10.68
CA SER A 47 15.85 -6.79 12.00
C SER A 47 16.23 -5.33 12.27
N ARG A 48 16.53 -4.54 11.23
CA ARG A 48 16.93 -3.13 11.35
C ARG A 48 15.80 -2.23 11.84
N PHE A 49 14.53 -2.58 11.59
CA PHE A 49 13.37 -1.82 12.04
C PHE A 49 12.83 -2.27 13.41
N GLY A 50 13.48 -3.26 14.03
CA GLY A 50 13.02 -3.87 15.26
C GLY A 50 11.67 -4.59 15.10
N PRO A 51 10.94 -4.83 16.20
CA PRO A 51 9.63 -5.46 16.17
C PRO A 51 8.67 -4.65 15.28
N SER A 52 7.83 -5.34 14.51
CA SER A 52 6.83 -4.69 13.67
C SER A 52 5.97 -3.72 14.48
N LEU A 53 5.54 -2.61 13.86
CA LEU A 53 4.68 -1.62 14.53
C LEU A 53 3.41 -2.29 15.11
N ARG A 54 2.89 -3.33 14.45
CA ARG A 54 1.77 -4.12 14.97
C ARG A 54 2.10 -4.79 16.30
N THR A 55 3.29 -5.37 16.43
CA THR A 55 3.74 -6.01 17.68
C THR A 55 3.88 -4.98 18.81
N ARG A 56 4.38 -3.78 18.51
CA ARG A 56 4.52 -2.69 19.49
C ARG A 56 3.16 -2.14 19.93
N ALA A 57 2.26 -1.91 18.96
CA ALA A 57 0.90 -1.46 19.23
C ALA A 57 0.13 -2.49 20.07
N ALA A 58 0.26 -3.78 19.74
CA ALA A 58 -0.37 -4.83 20.51
C ALA A 58 0.18 -4.89 21.96
N ALA A 59 1.50 -4.81 22.14
CA ALA A 59 2.09 -4.74 23.49
C ALA A 59 1.61 -3.51 24.28
N LEU A 60 1.53 -2.33 23.66
CA LEU A 60 1.02 -1.10 24.28
C LEU A 60 -0.49 -1.17 24.60
N SER A 61 -1.25 -1.96 23.85
CA SER A 61 -2.68 -2.16 24.08
C SER A 61 -3.00 -3.09 25.27
N GLY A 62 -1.99 -3.60 25.97
CA GLY A 62 -2.18 -4.55 27.07
C GLY A 62 -2.30 -6.00 26.61
N ALA A 63 -1.76 -6.35 25.43
CA ALA A 63 -1.72 -7.74 25.01
C ALA A 63 -0.88 -8.58 25.97
N GLU A 64 -1.39 -9.75 26.33
CA GLU A 64 -0.72 -10.70 27.20
C GLU A 64 0.09 -11.70 26.36
N CYS A 65 1.37 -11.86 26.69
CA CYS A 65 2.18 -12.93 26.12
C CYS A 65 1.86 -14.22 26.85
N VAL A 66 1.30 -15.20 26.16
CA VAL A 66 1.01 -16.52 26.73
C VAL A 66 1.80 -17.59 26.02
N ILE A 67 2.33 -18.50 26.82
CA ILE A 67 3.04 -19.68 26.36
C ILE A 67 2.22 -20.89 26.79
N GLN A 68 1.89 -21.74 25.82
CA GLN A 68 1.28 -23.04 26.08
C GLN A 68 2.39 -24.05 26.32
N LEU A 69 2.51 -24.51 27.55
CA LEU A 69 3.46 -25.55 27.95
C LEU A 69 2.68 -26.86 28.10
N PRO A 70 3.13 -27.96 27.45
CA PRO A 70 2.58 -29.28 27.75
C PRO A 70 2.96 -29.63 29.18
N TRP A 71 1.97 -29.98 30.00
CA TRP A 71 2.21 -30.50 31.34
C TRP A 71 1.87 -31.98 31.38
N TYR A 72 2.66 -32.74 32.14
CA TYR A 72 2.52 -34.20 32.25
C TYR A 72 1.89 -34.53 33.61
N THR A 73 0.78 -35.26 33.59
CA THR A 73 0.22 -35.88 34.79
C THR A 73 1.13 -37.03 35.25
N PRO A 74 1.41 -37.19 36.56
CA PRO A 74 2.20 -38.32 37.08
C PRO A 74 1.60 -39.70 36.75
N THR A 75 0.30 -39.75 36.47
CA THR A 75 -0.47 -40.96 36.14
C THR A 75 -0.43 -41.34 34.66
N GLY A 76 0.31 -40.62 33.81
CA GLY A 76 0.67 -41.07 32.46
C GLY A 76 -0.46 -41.09 31.41
N GLY A 77 -1.61 -40.47 31.69
CA GLY A 77 -2.79 -40.55 30.82
C GLY A 77 -3.03 -39.33 29.92
N ASP A 78 -2.97 -38.11 30.48
CA ASP A 78 -3.42 -36.90 29.78
C ASP A 78 -2.32 -35.84 29.68
N VAL A 79 -2.09 -35.33 28.46
CA VAL A 79 -1.25 -34.17 28.18
C VAL A 79 -2.16 -32.94 28.15
N GLY A 80 -2.22 -32.21 29.27
CA GLY A 80 -2.90 -30.93 29.28
C GLY A 80 -1.99 -29.81 28.78
N ALA A 81 -2.58 -28.66 28.43
CA ALA A 81 -1.85 -27.43 28.11
C ALA A 81 -1.98 -26.45 29.29
N GLN A 82 -0.87 -26.08 29.91
CA GLN A 82 -0.83 -25.02 30.91
C GLN A 82 -0.53 -23.71 30.18
N VAL A 83 -1.39 -22.73 30.38
CA VAL A 83 -1.21 -21.38 29.85
C VAL A 83 -0.45 -20.57 30.89
N LEU A 84 0.81 -20.26 30.61
CA LEU A 84 1.63 -19.39 31.45
C LEU A 84 1.67 -18.00 30.83
N THR A 85 1.22 -17.00 31.58
CA THR A 85 1.35 -15.59 31.20
C THR A 85 2.77 -15.13 31.52
N VAL A 86 3.43 -14.55 30.54
CA VAL A 86 4.83 -14.10 30.60
C VAL A 86 4.86 -12.59 30.28
N PRO A 87 5.82 -11.83 30.80
CA PRO A 87 5.99 -10.42 30.42
C PRO A 87 6.09 -10.24 28.89
N ALA A 88 5.51 -9.16 28.37
CA ALA A 88 5.35 -8.94 26.92
C ALA A 88 6.69 -8.86 26.17
N GLU A 89 7.78 -8.50 26.87
CA GLU A 89 9.13 -8.38 26.32
C GLU A 89 9.61 -9.69 25.70
N TYR A 90 9.20 -10.84 26.26
CA TYR A 90 9.59 -12.16 25.75
C TYR A 90 8.94 -12.46 24.39
N CYS A 91 7.67 -12.09 24.19
CA CYS A 91 7.00 -12.21 22.89
C CYS A 91 7.60 -11.24 21.86
N VAL A 92 7.96 -10.02 22.28
CA VAL A 92 8.51 -8.98 21.39
C VAL A 92 9.91 -9.37 20.89
N GLN A 93 10.76 -9.90 21.77
CA GLN A 93 12.12 -10.33 21.43
C GLN A 93 12.16 -11.68 20.71
N ARG A 94 11.04 -12.43 20.68
CA ARG A 94 10.94 -13.81 20.16
C ARG A 94 12.03 -14.73 20.69
N ARG A 95 12.45 -14.53 21.95
CA ARG A 95 13.45 -15.40 22.58
C ARG A 95 12.79 -16.71 22.99
N PRO A 96 13.29 -17.87 22.56
CA PRO A 96 12.76 -19.15 23.03
C PRO A 96 13.06 -19.29 24.51
N ILE A 97 12.01 -19.40 25.33
CA ILE A 97 12.15 -19.69 26.77
C ILE A 97 12.35 -21.19 26.98
N THR A 98 11.70 -22.01 26.15
CA THR A 98 11.80 -23.46 26.16
C THR A 98 11.91 -23.97 24.72
N THR A 99 12.38 -25.21 24.54
CA THR A 99 12.54 -25.84 23.22
C THR A 99 11.21 -26.17 22.52
N ARG A 100 10.07 -26.08 23.22
CA ARG A 100 8.76 -26.53 22.71
C ARG A 100 7.67 -25.46 22.71
N GLY A 101 7.83 -24.34 23.44
CA GLY A 101 6.82 -23.29 23.52
C GLY A 101 7.17 -22.10 22.63
N ILE A 102 6.40 -21.86 21.57
CA ILE A 102 6.48 -20.60 20.81
C ILE A 102 5.59 -19.58 21.52
N PRO A 103 6.14 -18.49 22.09
CA PRO A 103 5.33 -17.48 22.75
C PRO A 103 4.39 -16.80 21.74
N ARG A 104 3.11 -16.68 22.09
CA ARG A 104 2.12 -15.98 21.29
C ARG A 104 1.49 -14.84 22.08
N LEU A 105 1.43 -13.68 21.45
CA LEU A 105 0.71 -12.54 22.00
C LEU A 105 -0.79 -12.80 21.80
N THR A 106 -1.57 -12.78 22.87
CA THR A 106 -3.03 -12.94 22.84
C THR A 106 -3.68 -11.79 23.60
N ARG A 107 -5.00 -11.62 23.47
CA ARG A 107 -5.77 -10.53 24.10
C ARG A 107 -5.37 -9.09 23.73
N GLY A 108 -4.47 -8.93 22.76
CA GLY A 108 -4.12 -7.64 22.23
C GLY A 108 -5.25 -7.05 21.38
N HIS A 109 -5.36 -5.73 21.42
CA HIS A 109 -6.20 -4.98 20.51
C HIS A 109 -5.60 -5.08 19.10
N ASP A 110 -6.15 -5.95 18.26
CA ASP A 110 -5.69 -6.09 16.88
C ASP A 110 -6.22 -4.92 16.06
N VAL A 111 -5.39 -3.88 15.90
CA VAL A 111 -5.70 -2.80 14.98
C VAL A 111 -5.74 -3.38 13.58
N SER A 112 -6.95 -3.51 13.03
CA SER A 112 -7.16 -4.08 11.69
C SER A 112 -6.31 -3.32 10.67
N GLY A 113 -5.20 -3.94 10.27
CA GLY A 113 -4.30 -3.36 9.27
C GLY A 113 -5.00 -3.11 7.94
N GLY A 114 -6.04 -3.91 7.63
CA GLY A 114 -6.89 -3.70 6.46
C GLY A 114 -7.69 -2.39 6.55
N ILE A 115 -8.33 -2.12 7.69
CA ILE A 115 -9.05 -0.86 7.90
C ILE A 115 -8.10 0.33 7.89
N PHE A 116 -6.92 0.19 8.49
CA PHE A 116 -5.90 1.24 8.48
C PHE A 116 -5.47 1.60 7.05
N LEU A 117 -5.06 0.61 6.25
CA LEU A 117 -4.60 0.84 4.88
C LEU A 117 -5.71 1.40 3.98
N LEU A 118 -6.95 0.92 4.13
CA LEU A 118 -8.06 1.44 3.34
C LEU A 118 -8.46 2.86 3.75
N SER A 119 -8.38 3.19 5.04
CA SER A 119 -8.63 4.56 5.50
C SER A 119 -7.56 5.51 4.96
N LEU A 120 -6.30 5.08 4.98
CA LEU A 120 -5.20 5.86 4.42
C LEU A 120 -5.37 6.06 2.91
N SER A 121 -5.73 5.01 2.16
CA SER A 121 -5.93 5.11 0.71
C SER A 121 -7.12 6.00 0.32
N ILE A 122 -8.21 5.98 1.10
CA ILE A 122 -9.35 6.88 0.87
C ILE A 122 -8.92 8.34 1.10
N LEU A 123 -8.22 8.63 2.20
CA LEU A 123 -7.81 9.99 2.53
C LEU A 123 -6.83 10.57 1.50
N THR A 124 -5.87 9.78 1.02
CA THR A 124 -4.95 10.23 -0.04
C THR A 124 -5.67 10.49 -1.35
N LEU A 125 -6.64 9.63 -1.72
CA LEU A 125 -7.39 9.79 -2.96
C LEU A 125 -8.30 11.04 -2.93
N VAL A 126 -8.88 11.33 -1.77
CA VAL A 126 -9.69 12.55 -1.56
C VAL A 126 -8.82 13.80 -1.65
N ASP A 127 -7.60 13.74 -1.13
CA ASP A 127 -6.65 14.84 -1.20
C ASP A 127 -6.23 15.15 -2.63
N ASP A 128 -5.88 14.12 -3.42
CA ASP A 128 -5.54 14.28 -4.85
C ASP A 128 -6.69 14.96 -5.61
N VAL A 129 -7.93 14.54 -5.36
CA VAL A 129 -9.13 15.15 -5.96
C VAL A 129 -9.36 16.58 -5.50
N ALA A 130 -9.13 16.86 -4.22
CA ALA A 130 -9.31 18.20 -3.65
C ALA A 130 -8.27 19.19 -4.18
N THR A 131 -7.03 18.74 -4.43
CA THR A 131 -5.96 19.57 -4.98
C THR A 131 -6.07 19.79 -6.49
N ASP A 132 -6.64 18.84 -7.24
CA ASP A 132 -6.78 18.92 -8.70
C ASP A 132 -8.03 19.69 -9.18
N ALA A 133 -8.85 20.21 -8.27
CA ALA A 133 -10.10 20.89 -8.61
C ALA A 133 -10.00 22.42 -8.50
N PRO A 134 -9.51 23.15 -9.52
CA PRO A 134 -10.05 24.48 -9.77
C PRO A 134 -11.48 24.27 -10.31
N PHE A 135 -12.48 24.58 -9.50
CA PHE A 135 -13.90 24.61 -9.89
C PHE A 135 -14.20 25.74 -10.88
N ASP A 136 -13.34 25.93 -11.89
CA ASP A 136 -13.62 26.84 -12.99
C ASP A 136 -14.74 26.22 -13.83
N ALA A 137 -15.77 27.04 -14.12
CA ALA A 137 -17.02 26.64 -14.74
C ALA A 137 -16.89 26.01 -16.16
N LEU A 138 -15.67 25.85 -16.67
CA LEU A 138 -15.32 25.18 -17.91
C LEU A 138 -14.58 23.85 -17.71
N ALA A 139 -14.76 23.20 -16.55
CA ALA A 139 -14.25 21.85 -16.31
C ALA A 139 -14.53 20.95 -17.53
N SER A 140 -13.45 20.51 -18.18
CA SER A 140 -13.54 19.64 -19.37
C SER A 140 -14.34 18.38 -19.00
N ARG A 141 -15.14 17.83 -19.93
CA ARG A 141 -15.93 16.60 -19.69
C ARG A 141 -15.09 15.49 -19.07
N VAL A 142 -13.79 15.45 -19.39
CA VAL A 142 -12.80 14.51 -18.84
C VAL A 142 -12.61 14.69 -17.33
N GLN A 143 -12.46 15.94 -16.84
CA GLN A 143 -12.31 16.23 -15.41
C GLN A 143 -13.58 15.86 -14.63
N LEU A 144 -14.76 16.14 -15.19
CA LEU A 144 -16.03 15.75 -14.57
C LEU A 144 -16.14 14.22 -14.46
N THR A 145 -15.85 13.49 -15.54
CA THR A 145 -15.89 12.01 -15.52
C THR A 145 -14.86 11.43 -14.57
N GLY A 146 -13.67 12.03 -14.48
CA GLY A 146 -12.63 11.62 -13.55
C GLY A 146 -13.06 11.81 -12.10
N GLY A 147 -13.56 12.99 -11.75
CA GLY A 147 -14.07 13.27 -10.41
C GLY A 147 -15.22 12.35 -10.00
N VAL A 148 -16.17 12.10 -10.90
CA VAL A 148 -17.29 11.16 -10.66
C VAL A 148 -16.77 9.73 -10.46
N ALA A 149 -15.84 9.26 -11.29
CA ALA A 149 -15.25 7.93 -11.16
C ALA A 149 -14.51 7.76 -9.83
N THR A 150 -13.73 8.77 -9.43
CA THR A 150 -13.00 8.76 -8.15
C THR A 150 -13.97 8.79 -6.96
N ALA A 151 -15.01 9.64 -7.00
CA ALA A 151 -16.04 9.66 -5.97
C ALA A 151 -16.78 8.32 -5.85
N ALA A 152 -17.10 7.68 -6.97
CA ALA A 152 -17.70 6.35 -6.99
C ALA A 152 -16.78 5.29 -6.38
N LEU A 153 -15.47 5.36 -6.65
CA LEU A 153 -14.48 4.46 -6.07
C LEU A 153 -14.37 4.65 -4.54
N VAL A 154 -14.36 5.90 -4.06
CA VAL A 154 -14.39 6.21 -2.62
C VAL A 154 -15.65 5.64 -1.98
N ALA A 155 -16.82 5.86 -2.58
CA ALA A 155 -18.08 5.34 -2.07
C ALA A 155 -18.09 3.80 -2.01
N LEU A 156 -17.56 3.14 -3.05
CA LEU A 156 -17.42 1.69 -3.09
C LEU A 156 -16.49 1.17 -1.99
N TRP A 157 -15.34 1.81 -1.77
CA TRP A 157 -14.42 1.45 -0.69
C TRP A 157 -15.03 1.68 0.70
N HIS A 158 -15.77 2.78 0.87
CA HIS A 158 -16.49 3.05 2.11
C HIS A 158 -17.59 2.01 2.37
N TRP A 159 -18.28 1.57 1.31
CA TRP A 159 -19.26 0.49 1.39
C TRP A 159 -18.61 -0.85 1.74
N MET A 160 -17.47 -1.21 1.14
CA MET A 160 -16.71 -2.40 1.52
C MET A 160 -16.26 -2.37 2.99
N LEU A 161 -15.88 -1.19 3.51
CA LEU A 161 -15.62 -1.01 4.95
C LEU A 161 -16.88 -1.20 5.78
N LEU A 162 -18.00 -0.61 5.38
CA LEU A 162 -19.25 -0.74 6.10
C LEU A 162 -19.69 -2.20 6.18
N MET A 163 -19.60 -2.95 5.08
CA MET A 163 -19.96 -4.36 5.04
C MET A 163 -19.01 -5.23 5.87
N THR A 164 -17.71 -4.95 5.88
CA THR A 164 -16.77 -5.65 6.79
C THR A 164 -17.03 -5.30 8.26
N ARG A 165 -17.57 -4.10 8.54
CA ARG A 165 -17.93 -3.69 9.91
C ARG A 165 -19.17 -4.37 10.46
N VAL A 166 -20.09 -4.85 9.64
CA VAL A 166 -21.29 -5.53 10.13
C VAL A 166 -20.97 -6.92 10.68
N TYR A 167 -19.98 -7.62 10.12
CA TYR A 167 -19.83 -9.06 10.36
C TYR A 167 -18.73 -9.46 11.33
N PHE A 168 -17.69 -8.65 11.53
CA PHE A 168 -16.53 -9.06 12.31
C PHE A 168 -16.01 -7.91 13.17
N HIS A 169 -15.69 -8.17 14.45
CA HIS A 169 -15.05 -7.27 15.43
C HIS A 169 -15.92 -6.27 16.21
N LEU A 170 -15.49 -6.00 17.45
CA LEU A 170 -16.05 -4.96 18.32
C LEU A 170 -15.94 -3.57 17.64
N PRO A 171 -16.94 -2.68 17.76
CA PRO A 171 -16.93 -1.35 17.14
C PRO A 171 -15.70 -0.52 17.55
N LEU A 172 -15.16 -0.76 18.74
CA LEU A 172 -14.00 -0.06 19.30
C LEU A 172 -12.70 -0.34 18.53
N GLU A 173 -12.50 -1.57 18.05
CA GLU A 173 -11.36 -1.97 17.19
C GLU A 173 -11.36 -1.22 15.84
N LYS A 174 -12.56 -0.88 15.35
CA LYS A 174 -12.73 -0.14 14.09
C LYS A 174 -12.49 1.34 14.24
N ILE A 175 -12.93 1.92 15.36
CA ILE A 175 -12.69 3.34 15.66
C ILE A 175 -11.18 3.58 15.80
N SER A 176 -10.45 2.70 16.48
CA SER A 176 -8.99 2.84 16.57
C SER A 176 -8.30 2.75 15.20
N GLY A 177 -8.73 1.85 14.31
CA GLY A 177 -8.16 1.76 12.96
C GLY A 177 -8.38 3.03 12.14
N LEU A 178 -9.57 3.63 12.26
CA LEU A 178 -9.90 4.90 11.61
C LEU A 178 -9.06 6.06 12.19
N VAL A 179 -8.98 6.19 13.52
CA VAL A 179 -8.22 7.26 14.19
C VAL A 179 -6.74 7.17 13.87
N VAL A 180 -6.17 5.96 13.85
CA VAL A 180 -4.77 5.75 13.45
C VAL A 180 -4.57 6.09 11.98
N GLY A 181 -5.51 5.75 11.10
CA GLY A 181 -5.47 6.13 9.68
C GLY A 181 -5.48 7.65 9.47
N ILE A 182 -6.39 8.36 10.14
CA ILE A 182 -6.48 9.83 10.10
C ILE A 182 -5.20 10.46 10.65
N THR A 183 -4.73 10.01 11.82
CA THR A 183 -3.51 10.53 12.43
C THR A 183 -2.29 10.32 11.52
N ALA A 184 -2.15 9.15 10.89
CA ALA A 184 -1.09 8.87 9.95
C ALA A 184 -1.16 9.78 8.71
N TYR A 185 -2.36 9.99 8.17
CA TYR A 185 -2.59 10.93 7.08
C TYR A 185 -2.19 12.36 7.46
N LEU A 186 -2.62 12.86 8.63
CA LEU A 186 -2.21 14.19 9.13
C LEU A 186 -0.70 14.31 9.29
N PHE A 187 -0.04 13.23 9.73
CA PHE A 187 1.42 13.20 9.83
C PHE A 187 2.10 13.32 8.46
N THR A 188 1.53 12.73 7.40
CA THR A 188 2.03 12.90 6.02
C THR A 188 1.86 14.32 5.49
N LYS A 189 0.96 15.12 6.07
CA LYS A 189 0.75 16.52 5.71
C LYS A 189 1.75 17.48 6.37
N ILE A 190 2.53 17.03 7.35
CA ILE A 190 3.55 17.88 7.98
C ILE A 190 4.61 18.18 6.92
N PRO A 191 4.78 19.43 6.48
CA PRO A 191 5.84 19.77 5.55
C PRO A 191 7.16 19.47 6.27
N MET A 192 7.85 18.43 5.82
CA MET A 192 9.27 18.27 6.12
C MET A 192 9.94 19.43 5.41
N HIS A 193 10.00 20.59 6.08
CA HIS A 193 10.86 21.69 5.68
C HIS A 193 12.23 21.04 5.55
N THR A 194 12.61 20.83 4.31
CA THR A 194 13.87 20.27 3.91
C THR A 194 14.89 20.98 4.77
N LEU A 195 15.55 20.22 5.64
CA LEU A 195 16.82 20.59 6.22
C LEU A 195 17.63 20.99 5.01
N THR A 196 17.65 22.29 4.76
CA THR A 196 18.27 22.90 3.60
C THR A 196 19.72 22.52 3.81
N ALA A 197 20.17 21.51 3.06
CA ALA A 197 21.56 21.13 3.05
C ALA A 197 22.30 22.45 2.86
N PRO A 198 23.14 22.87 3.83
CA PRO A 198 23.79 24.17 3.79
C PRO A 198 24.40 24.26 2.41
N SER A 199 23.96 25.29 1.68
CA SER A 199 24.44 25.58 0.35
C SER A 199 25.96 25.43 0.42
N ARG A 200 26.47 24.47 -0.35
CA ARG A 200 27.90 24.30 -0.59
C ARG A 200 28.31 25.51 -1.43
N ALA A 201 28.30 26.66 -0.79
CA ALA A 201 28.86 27.89 -1.28
C ALA A 201 30.33 27.58 -1.53
N LYS A 202 30.74 27.81 -2.79
CA LYS A 202 32.13 27.98 -3.20
C LYS A 202 33.06 26.82 -2.84
N MET A 203 33.12 25.82 -3.70
CA MET A 203 34.35 25.11 -4.05
C MET A 203 34.00 24.31 -5.31
N LEU A 204 34.57 24.47 -6.50
CA LEU A 204 35.60 25.28 -7.10
C LEU A 204 35.46 24.91 -8.59
N HIS A 205 35.63 25.86 -9.51
CA HIS A 205 35.89 25.66 -10.94
C HIS A 205 35.89 24.20 -11.45
N GLN A 206 34.81 23.79 -12.11
CA GLN A 206 34.80 22.55 -12.91
C GLN A 206 34.80 22.94 -14.39
N PRO A 207 35.84 22.56 -15.15
CA PRO A 207 36.00 22.98 -16.54
C PRO A 207 34.96 22.31 -17.45
N SER A 208 34.46 23.12 -18.38
CA SER A 208 33.54 22.76 -19.46
C SER A 208 34.13 21.64 -20.32
N GLY A 209 33.66 20.41 -20.13
CA GLY A 209 34.03 19.29 -20.97
C GLY A 209 33.05 18.13 -20.81
N MET A 210 32.10 18.04 -21.74
CA MET A 210 31.25 16.86 -22.00
C MET A 210 30.33 16.41 -20.84
N LEU A 211 29.27 17.17 -20.57
CA LEU A 211 28.06 16.62 -19.95
C LEU A 211 27.19 15.94 -21.01
N ALA A 212 27.27 14.61 -21.08
CA ALA A 212 26.21 13.80 -21.64
C ALA A 212 24.94 14.02 -20.79
N THR A 213 23.97 14.74 -21.35
CA THR A 213 22.67 14.99 -20.71
C THR A 213 21.93 13.65 -20.56
N SER A 214 22.11 13.02 -19.40
CA SER A 214 21.23 11.98 -18.90
C SER A 214 19.85 12.59 -18.69
N THR A 215 19.03 12.55 -19.73
CA THR A 215 17.63 12.92 -19.63
C THR A 215 16.95 11.93 -18.69
N PRO A 216 16.28 12.40 -17.62
CA PRO A 216 15.59 11.52 -16.70
C PRO A 216 14.54 10.71 -17.48
N CYS A 217 14.51 9.40 -17.24
CA CYS A 217 13.78 8.39 -18.02
C CYS A 217 12.32 8.77 -18.31
N TRP A 218 11.66 9.46 -17.37
CA TRP A 218 10.27 9.91 -17.52
C TRP A 218 10.05 10.88 -18.70
N LYS A 219 11.04 11.72 -19.06
CA LYS A 219 10.93 12.60 -20.23
C LYS A 219 10.91 11.85 -21.57
N ARG A 220 11.46 10.63 -21.64
CA ARG A 220 11.38 9.77 -22.84
C ARG A 220 10.01 9.10 -22.98
N VAL A 221 9.34 8.79 -21.85
CA VAL A 221 7.99 8.20 -21.86
C VAL A 221 6.95 9.22 -22.34
N LEU A 222 7.08 10.49 -21.95
CA LEU A 222 6.20 11.56 -22.45
C LEU A 222 6.46 11.93 -23.91
N ALA A 223 7.72 11.90 -24.37
CA ALA A 223 8.05 12.18 -25.78
C ALA A 223 7.53 11.10 -26.76
N ALA A 224 7.36 9.85 -26.29
CA ALA A 224 6.79 8.76 -27.09
C ALA A 224 5.26 8.84 -27.25
N ARG A 225 4.57 9.76 -26.54
CA ARG A 225 3.11 9.96 -26.64
C ARG A 225 2.68 11.08 -27.58
N ASN A 226 3.58 11.65 -28.37
CA ASN A 226 3.20 12.46 -29.54
C ASN A 226 2.63 11.55 -30.64
N ILE A 227 1.46 10.98 -30.39
CA ILE A 227 0.61 10.39 -31.41
C ILE A 227 0.00 11.58 -32.16
N PRO A 228 0.36 11.82 -33.43
CA PRO A 228 -0.35 12.80 -34.22
C PRO A 228 -1.80 12.33 -34.36
N LEU A 229 -2.73 13.02 -33.70
CA LEU A 229 -4.16 12.97 -34.00
C LEU A 229 -4.38 13.52 -35.41
N ARG A 230 -3.98 12.76 -36.44
CA ARG A 230 -4.37 13.00 -37.83
C ARG A 230 -5.83 12.62 -37.96
N ALA A 231 -6.67 13.64 -37.85
CA ALA A 231 -7.86 13.88 -38.68
C ALA A 231 -8.46 12.64 -39.37
N ALA A 232 -9.27 11.88 -38.62
CA ALA A 232 -10.31 11.04 -39.22
C ALA A 232 -11.52 11.93 -39.51
N THR A 233 -11.41 12.80 -40.51
CA THR A 233 -12.50 13.65 -41.00
C THR A 233 -12.42 13.70 -42.52
N ARG A 234 -12.88 12.63 -43.20
CA ARG A 234 -13.44 12.67 -44.56
C ARG A 234 -13.74 11.27 -45.07
N ALA A 235 -15.02 10.99 -45.28
CA ALA A 235 -15.57 10.45 -46.53
C ALA A 235 -17.05 10.08 -46.31
N ARG A 236 -17.92 11.09 -46.29
CA ARG A 236 -19.33 10.91 -46.66
C ARG A 236 -19.44 11.46 -48.07
N SER A 237 -19.17 10.59 -49.05
CA SER A 237 -19.43 10.85 -50.45
C SER A 237 -20.91 10.58 -50.70
N ASP A 238 -21.58 11.59 -51.25
CA ASP A 238 -22.91 11.51 -51.81
C ASP A 238 -23.00 10.42 -52.88
N GLY A 239 -24.17 9.78 -52.95
CA GLY A 239 -24.58 8.86 -54.00
C GLY A 239 -26.01 9.22 -54.48
N PRO A 240 -26.36 8.85 -55.72
CA PRO A 240 -27.07 9.72 -56.65
C PRO A 240 -28.60 9.73 -56.47
N LYS A 241 -29.19 10.84 -56.91
CA LYS A 241 -30.61 10.93 -57.25
C LYS A 241 -30.80 10.26 -58.61
N ASP A 242 -31.64 9.24 -58.64
CA ASP A 242 -32.50 8.88 -59.78
C ASP A 242 -33.88 8.54 -59.20
#